data_AF-A0A679HPP2-F1
#
_entry.id   AF-A0A679HPP2-F1
#
_cell.length_a   1.000
_cell.length_b   1.000
_cell.length_c   1.000
_cell.angle_alpha   90.00
_cell.angle_beta   90.00
_cell.angle_gamma   90.00
#
_symmetry.space_group_name_H-M   'P 1'
#
loop_
_entity.id
_entity.type
_entity.pdbx_description
1 polymer ?
#
loop_
_entity_poly.entity_id
_entity_poly.type
_entity_poly.pdbx_seq_one_letter_code
_entity_poly.pdbx_strand_id
1 'polypeptide(L)'
;MAVTAQAVSLMSFSDCSIDEWLLSTLQMRGPQTLTDLSNSIPDAQRTPLFLAVDRLSRSGDIVVGCPTCGDYMISARHQVIAKGASNHSAHDVELNGCIKEDTRD
;
A
#
# COMPACT_ATOMS: atom_id res chain seq x y z
N MET A 1 0.95 28.56 -37.75
CA MET A 1 0.01 27.88 -36.84
C MET A 1 0.83 27.03 -35.90
N ALA A 2 0.95 27.44 -34.64
CA ALA A 2 1.72 26.73 -33.62
C ALA A 2 0.83 25.64 -33.02
N VAL A 3 1.21 24.38 -33.18
CA VAL A 3 0.66 23.27 -32.40
C VAL A 3 1.75 22.80 -31.45
N THR A 4 1.82 23.46 -30.28
CA THR A 4 2.62 22.98 -29.16
C THR A 4 1.90 21.78 -28.56
N ALA A 5 2.20 20.58 -29.09
CA ALA A 5 1.90 19.34 -28.41
C ALA A 5 2.73 19.32 -27.13
N GLN A 6 2.15 19.77 -26.02
CA GLN A 6 2.70 19.55 -24.70
C GLN A 6 2.73 18.04 -24.49
N ALA A 7 3.93 17.47 -24.61
CA ALA A 7 4.25 16.17 -24.07
C ALA A 7 4.12 16.29 -22.55
N VAL A 8 2.92 16.04 -22.03
CA VAL A 8 2.76 15.64 -20.65
C VAL A 8 3.66 14.44 -20.47
N SER A 9 4.70 14.59 -19.65
CA SER A 9 5.64 13.54 -19.29
C SER A 9 4.84 12.28 -19.01
N LEU A 10 4.88 11.34 -19.96
CA LEU A 10 4.69 9.93 -19.69
C LEU A 10 5.79 9.59 -18.70
N MET A 11 5.51 9.78 -17.41
CA MET A 11 6.20 9.03 -16.37
C MET A 11 6.04 7.60 -16.80
N SER A 12 7.13 7.06 -17.33
CA SER A 12 7.21 5.69 -17.79
C SER A 12 6.72 4.84 -16.61
N PHE A 13 5.60 4.15 -16.76
CA PHE A 13 5.05 3.19 -15.81
C PHE A 13 5.98 1.95 -15.68
N SER A 14 7.29 2.15 -15.81
CA SER A 14 8.31 1.12 -16.00
C SER A 14 8.90 0.61 -14.69
N ASP A 15 8.56 1.19 -13.53
CA ASP A 15 9.06 0.73 -12.23
C ASP A 15 7.99 0.59 -11.13
N CYS A 16 6.72 0.93 -11.40
CA CYS A 16 5.63 0.66 -10.47
C CYS A 16 4.53 -0.12 -11.19
N SER A 17 4.25 -1.32 -10.68
CA SER A 17 3.14 -2.14 -11.16
C SER A 17 1.82 -1.39 -10.95
N ILE A 18 0.83 -1.59 -11.82
CA ILE A 18 -0.48 -0.93 -11.69
C ILE A 18 -1.13 -1.22 -10.33
N ASP A 19 -0.82 -2.36 -9.72
CA ASP A 19 -1.20 -2.71 -8.36
C ASP A 19 -0.65 -1.73 -7.33
N GLU A 20 0.67 -1.46 -7.36
CA GLU A 20 1.32 -0.52 -6.44
C GLU A 20 0.80 0.89 -6.65
N TRP A 21 0.61 1.30 -7.90
CA TRP A 21 0.03 2.59 -8.22
C TRP A 21 -1.40 2.71 -7.66
N LEU A 22 -2.23 1.68 -7.85
CA LEU A 22 -3.61 1.66 -7.37
C LEU A 22 -3.67 1.71 -5.84
N LEU A 23 -2.90 0.86 -5.15
CA LEU A 23 -2.83 0.84 -3.69
C LEU A 23 -2.33 2.17 -3.13
N SER A 24 -1.22 2.71 -3.67
CA SER A 24 -0.66 4.00 -3.23
C SER A 24 -1.65 5.13 -3.44
N THR A 25 -2.35 5.14 -4.58
CA THR A 25 -3.37 6.15 -4.88
C THR A 25 -4.53 6.09 -3.87
N LEU A 26 -5.04 4.89 -3.59
CA LEU A 26 -6.12 4.68 -2.63
C LEU A 26 -5.71 4.98 -1.19
N GLN A 27 -4.45 4.74 -0.82
CA GLN A 27 -3.92 5.07 0.51
C GLN A 27 -3.73 6.58 0.70
N MET A 28 -3.23 7.28 -0.33
CA MET A 28 -2.98 8.72 -0.25
C MET A 28 -4.25 9.56 -0.41
N ARG A 29 -5.12 9.19 -1.35
CA ARG A 29 -6.33 9.97 -1.70
C ARG A 29 -7.61 9.43 -1.07
N GLY A 30 -7.55 8.26 -0.44
CA GLY A 30 -8.72 7.58 0.11
C GLY A 30 -9.54 6.85 -0.95
N PRO A 31 -10.80 6.50 -0.61
CA PRO A 31 -11.72 5.84 -1.53
C PRO A 31 -11.92 6.61 -2.84
N GLN A 32 -11.86 5.91 -3.97
CA GLN A 32 -12.01 6.50 -5.30
C GLN A 32 -13.02 5.71 -6.13
N THR A 33 -13.66 6.37 -7.09
CA THR A 33 -14.53 5.66 -8.03
C THR A 33 -13.69 4.98 -9.11
N LEU A 34 -14.18 3.85 -9.63
CA LEU A 34 -13.54 3.15 -10.73
C LEU A 34 -13.41 4.05 -11.98
N THR A 35 -14.40 4.91 -12.21
CA THR A 35 -14.37 5.89 -13.30
C THR A 35 -13.27 6.93 -13.09
N ASP A 36 -13.10 7.50 -11.90
CA ASP A 36 -12.03 8.47 -11.62
C ASP A 36 -10.64 7.83 -11.84
N LEU A 37 -10.44 6.61 -11.32
CA LEU A 37 -9.21 5.84 -11.54
C LEU A 37 -8.95 5.60 -13.03
N SER A 38 -9.98 5.24 -13.81
CA SER A 38 -9.85 4.99 -15.25
C SER A 38 -9.56 6.23 -16.09
N ASN A 39 -9.96 7.42 -15.60
CA ASN A 39 -9.69 8.72 -16.22
C ASN A 39 -8.30 9.26 -15.87
N SER A 40 -7.71 8.78 -14.77
CA SER A 40 -6.38 9.18 -14.31
C SER A 40 -5.23 8.46 -15.04
N ILE A 41 -5.53 7.47 -15.87
CA ILE A 41 -4.57 6.65 -16.61
C ILE A 41 -4.82 6.72 -18.13
N PRO A 42 -3.78 6.48 -18.96
CA PRO A 42 -3.96 6.38 -20.40
C PRO A 42 -4.83 5.16 -20.77
N ASP A 43 -5.56 5.25 -21.88
CA ASP A 43 -6.54 4.25 -22.34
C ASP A 43 -5.95 2.83 -22.44
N ALA A 44 -4.69 2.73 -22.90
CA ALA A 44 -3.96 1.46 -23.00
C ALA A 44 -3.80 0.71 -21.65
N GLN A 45 -3.89 1.41 -20.52
CA GLN A 45 -3.75 0.85 -19.18
C GLN A 45 -5.09 0.54 -18.50
N ARG A 46 -6.24 0.83 -19.16
CA ARG A 46 -7.57 0.54 -18.59
C ARG A 46 -7.80 -0.94 -18.36
N THR A 47 -7.49 -1.80 -19.34
CA THR A 47 -7.62 -3.25 -19.18
C THR A 47 -6.72 -3.77 -18.04
N PRO A 48 -5.42 -3.42 -17.98
CA PRO A 48 -4.57 -3.72 -16.82
C PRO A 48 -5.12 -3.22 -15.48
N LEU A 49 -5.75 -2.03 -15.43
CA LEU A 49 -6.38 -1.51 -14.22
C LEU A 49 -7.53 -2.41 -13.74
N PHE A 50 -8.44 -2.83 -14.64
CA PHE A 50 -9.53 -3.73 -14.25
C PHE A 50 -9.01 -5.08 -13.75
N LEU A 51 -7.95 -5.60 -14.37
CA LEU A 51 -7.28 -6.83 -13.91
C LEU A 51 -6.62 -6.66 -12.55
N ALA A 52 -5.99 -5.52 -12.29
CA ALA A 52 -5.40 -5.21 -10.99
C ALA A 52 -6.48 -5.07 -9.91
N VAL A 53 -7.61 -4.42 -10.21
CA VAL A 53 -8.76 -4.33 -9.30
C VAL A 53 -9.30 -5.72 -8.96
N ASP A 54 -9.51 -6.58 -9.96
CA ASP A 54 -9.96 -7.95 -9.73
C ASP A 54 -8.96 -8.74 -8.87
N ARG A 55 -7.66 -8.70 -9.21
CA ARG A 55 -6.61 -9.38 -8.45
C ARG A 55 -6.55 -8.91 -7.00
N LEU A 56 -6.44 -7.60 -6.77
CA LEU A 56 -6.33 -7.03 -5.42
C LEU A 56 -7.61 -7.23 -4.61
N SER A 57 -8.78 -7.22 -5.26
CA SER A 57 -10.05 -7.52 -4.59
C SER A 57 -10.10 -8.98 -4.12
N ARG A 58 -9.56 -9.92 -4.90
CA ARG A 58 -9.49 -11.34 -4.51
C ARG A 58 -8.45 -11.59 -3.42
N SER A 59 -7.33 -10.88 -3.46
CA SER A 59 -6.32 -10.92 -2.39
C SER A 59 -6.79 -10.26 -1.09
N GLY A 60 -7.83 -9.42 -1.17
CA GLY A 60 -8.39 -8.70 -0.02
C GLY A 60 -7.63 -7.42 0.32
N ASP A 61 -6.74 -6.94 -0.56
CA ASP A 61 -6.00 -5.69 -0.38
C ASP A 61 -6.86 -4.46 -0.63
N ILE A 62 -7.90 -4.61 -1.47
CA ILE A 62 -8.91 -3.58 -1.70
C ILE A 62 -10.32 -4.13 -1.47
N VAL A 63 -11.25 -3.23 -1.22
CA VAL A 63 -12.68 -3.50 -1.19
C VAL A 63 -13.33 -2.77 -2.35
N VAL A 64 -14.13 -3.50 -3.12
CA VAL A 64 -15.01 -2.95 -4.15
C VAL A 64 -16.42 -2.88 -3.57
N GLY A 65 -16.92 -1.67 -3.34
CA GLY A 65 -18.26 -1.43 -2.82
C GLY A 65 -19.31 -1.47 -3.93
N CYS A 66 -20.51 -1.96 -3.59
CA CYS A 66 -21.62 -2.01 -4.54
C CYS A 66 -22.09 -0.61 -4.96
N PRO A 67 -22.38 -0.41 -6.25
CA PRO A 67 -23.02 0.80 -6.72
C PRO A 67 -24.52 0.74 -6.36
N THR A 68 -24.93 1.40 -5.27
CA THR A 68 -26.36 1.57 -4.99
C THR A 68 -27.00 2.63 -5.91
N CYS A 69 -26.21 3.55 -6.46
CA CYS A 69 -26.59 4.50 -7.48
C CYS A 69 -25.34 5.18 -8.09
N GLY A 70 -24.59 4.51 -8.98
CA GLY A 70 -23.46 5.13 -9.69
C GLY A 70 -22.28 4.21 -9.94
N ASP A 71 -21.07 4.77 -9.83
CA ASP A 71 -19.81 4.07 -10.04
C ASP A 71 -19.41 3.17 -8.87
N TYR A 72 -18.66 2.11 -9.18
CA TYR A 72 -18.02 1.26 -8.17
C TYR A 72 -17.04 2.08 -7.34
N MET A 73 -17.17 2.01 -6.02
CA MET A 73 -16.25 2.65 -5.11
C MET A 73 -15.17 1.66 -4.69
N ILE A 74 -13.91 2.02 -4.95
CA ILE A 74 -12.73 1.24 -4.61
C ILE A 74 -12.10 1.86 -3.36
N SER A 75 -11.74 1.04 -2.38
CA SER A 75 -11.05 1.47 -1.17
C SER A 75 -9.91 0.52 -0.85
N ALA A 76 -8.75 1.02 -0.45
CA ALA A 76 -7.71 0.17 0.12
C ALA A 76 -8.19 -0.36 1.48
N ARG A 77 -8.00 -1.65 1.75
CA ARG A 77 -8.03 -2.11 3.14
C ARG A 77 -6.80 -1.55 3.81
N HIS A 78 -6.99 -0.97 4.99
CA HIS A 78 -5.88 -0.57 5.84
C HIS A 78 -5.11 -1.86 6.17
N GLN A 79 -4.03 -2.13 5.44
CA GLN A 79 -3.07 -3.13 5.86
C GLN A 79 -2.46 -2.55 7.12
N VAL A 80 -3.00 -2.96 8.27
CA VAL A 80 -2.25 -2.94 9.52
C VAL A 80 -1.05 -3.79 9.18
N ILE A 81 0.07 -3.15 8.87
CA ILE A 81 1.35 -3.84 8.78
C ILE A 81 1.49 -4.40 10.18
N ALA A 82 1.09 -5.66 10.37
CA ALA A 82 1.50 -6.46 11.49
C ALA A 82 3.00 -6.62 11.27
N LYS A 83 3.73 -5.56 11.62
CA LYS A 83 5.15 -5.59 11.89
C LYS A 83 5.21 -6.55 13.05
N GLY A 84 5.33 -7.83 12.72
CA GLY A 84 5.81 -8.84 13.64
C GLY A 84 7.10 -8.24 14.17
N ALA A 85 7.02 -7.72 15.39
CA ALA A 85 8.19 -7.44 16.19
C ALA A 85 8.88 -8.79 16.30
N SER A 86 9.82 -9.04 15.39
CA SER A 86 10.88 -10.00 15.62
C SER A 86 11.64 -9.43 16.80
N ASN A 87 11.17 -9.77 17.99
CA ASN A 87 11.86 -9.62 19.25
C ASN A 87 13.10 -10.51 19.15
N HIS A 88 14.16 -10.01 18.51
CA HIS A 88 15.45 -10.66 18.55
C HIS A 88 16.27 -10.00 19.66
N SER A 89 16.24 -10.67 20.80
CA SER A 89 17.33 -10.80 21.75
C SER A 89 17.57 -9.66 22.75
N ALA A 90 16.80 -9.68 23.83
CA ALA A 90 17.29 -9.26 25.13
C ALA A 90 18.27 -10.33 25.65
N HIS A 91 19.57 -10.09 25.47
CA HIS A 91 20.60 -10.66 26.34
C HIS A 91 21.35 -9.51 27.00
N ASP A 92 20.62 -8.76 27.82
CA ASP A 92 21.23 -7.99 28.90
C ASP A 92 21.54 -8.99 30.01
N VAL A 93 22.72 -9.61 29.96
CA VAL A 93 23.24 -10.36 31.11
C VAL A 93 23.83 -9.30 32.04
N GLU A 94 22.94 -8.86 32.92
CA GLU A 94 23.19 -8.08 34.12
C GLU A 94 24.49 -8.57 34.80
N LEU A 95 25.44 -7.64 34.92
CA LEU A 95 26.66 -7.79 35.72
C LEU A 95 26.22 -7.95 37.19
N ASN A 96 26.13 -9.18 37.67
CA ASN A 96 25.93 -9.45 39.09
C ASN A 96 27.19 -9.09 39.88
N GLY A 97 27.28 -7.81 40.25
CA GLY A 97 28.19 -7.29 41.25
C GLY A 97 27.64 -7.51 42.66
N CYS A 98 28.44 -8.21 43.47
CA CYS A 98 28.65 -7.99 44.90
C CYS A 98 27.47 -8.14 45.87
N ILE A 99 27.50 -9.18 46.71
CA ILE A 99 27.32 -8.99 48.16
C ILE A 99 28.27 -9.92 48.92
N LYS A 100 29.16 -9.32 49.73
CA LYS A 100 29.95 -9.96 50.78
C LYS A 100 29.01 -10.37 51.92
N GLU A 101 29.08 -11.61 52.38
CA GLU A 101 28.66 -11.94 53.75
C GLU A 101 29.77 -12.72 54.46
N ASP A 102 30.34 -12.03 55.45
CA ASP A 102 31.26 -12.50 56.48
C ASP A 102 30.39 -13.13 57.58
N THR A 103 30.57 -14.41 57.94
CA THR A 103 30.12 -14.97 59.23
C THR A 103 30.90 -16.24 59.56
N ARG A 104 31.48 -16.25 60.76
CA ARG A 104 32.29 -17.27 61.43
C ARG A 104 31.50 -18.55 61.76
N ASP A 105 32.19 -19.69 61.77
CA ASP A 105 32.33 -20.54 62.96
C ASP A 105 33.67 -21.29 62.90
#